data_AF-A0A662DSE4-F1
#
_entry.id   AF-A0A662DSE4-F1
#
_cell.length_a   1.000
_cell.length_b   1.000
_cell.length_c   1.000
_cell.angle_alpha   90.00
_cell.angle_beta   90.00
_cell.angle_gamma   90.00
#
_symmetry.space_group_name_H-M   'P 1'
#
loop_
_entity.id
_entity.type
_entity.pdbx_description
1 polymer ?
#
loop_
_entity_poly.entity_id
_entity_poly.type
_entity_poly.pdbx_seq_one_letter_code
_entity_poly.pdbx_strand_id
1 'polypeptide(L)'
;MMTNWHCVPDASPCTNSEFVFKYYNTTCGGSTTTPDWESFHCDQTVVESPFGSCDATLSALDFTLSSVIGDPASIYGWVTPDPNVLTDGEAIYIVHHPDGRPHEISHGEGANVDVDGTVLRYYDTLDTEPGSSGSPIYRESDNKMIGIHHCGGCDTAGVGNRGMLMGDIYPLIQEFLCTAAVEIAPASLEGLAEVEGNGNTVVEPGETWQFTPRVSNTSCETEATAVAADLQAGTASADILLVGANADFGTVAAGTTASSVSPVEFTVELSAVCGETVAIDMLNLVATGVGPFAGTNDYLTRTLGEVVYTTVFLEDFSGGITGDWTIVDGGSSTGGVDTWTDTNPGGRSLPLTEPFAIMDSDEAGSGETQDEELISPVIDTTGFDNLSLQFGHDFKWYSGSTDEQADVDVRSTATGGAWVTVVNYSGADTSGTVTVDLGAYAASDLQIRFHYYDASFDYWWAVDDIYLLGDNGYICEPFGGLFSDGFESGDTTRWYWAGS
;
A
#
# COMPACT_ATOMS: atom_id res chain seq x y z
N MET A 1 0.07 -6.13 -15.61
CA MET A 1 1.13 -5.17 -15.24
C MET A 1 2.12 -5.03 -16.38
N MET A 2 2.62 -3.82 -16.65
CA MET A 2 3.61 -3.56 -17.69
C MET A 2 4.83 -2.87 -17.10
N THR A 3 6.02 -3.30 -17.50
CA THR A 3 7.31 -2.69 -17.12
C THR A 3 8.31 -2.89 -18.25
N ASN A 4 9.56 -2.48 -18.05
CA ASN A 4 10.63 -2.72 -19.00
C ASN A 4 11.11 -4.17 -18.97
N TRP A 5 11.48 -4.70 -20.13
CA TRP A 5 12.01 -6.06 -20.25
C TRP A 5 13.28 -6.22 -19.44
N HIS A 6 14.19 -5.24 -19.46
CA HIS A 6 15.42 -5.36 -18.66
C HIS A 6 15.19 -5.33 -17.14
N CYS A 7 13.99 -4.97 -16.67
CA CYS A 7 13.59 -5.11 -15.27
C CYS A 7 13.03 -6.51 -15.00
N VAL A 8 12.14 -7.00 -15.86
CA VAL A 8 11.51 -8.33 -15.76
C VAL A 8 11.57 -9.04 -17.12
N PRO A 9 12.70 -9.70 -17.46
CA PRO A 9 12.97 -10.11 -18.85
C PRO A 9 12.34 -11.43 -19.28
N ASP A 10 11.97 -12.33 -18.38
CA ASP A 10 11.35 -13.59 -18.75
C ASP A 10 10.57 -14.19 -17.58
N ALA A 11 10.07 -15.41 -17.77
CA ALA A 11 9.28 -16.12 -16.77
C ALA A 11 10.03 -16.30 -15.43
N SER A 12 11.34 -16.49 -15.43
CA SER A 12 12.08 -16.76 -14.18
C SER A 12 12.18 -15.53 -13.28
N PRO A 13 12.54 -14.33 -13.76
CA PRO A 13 12.42 -13.10 -12.96
C PRO A 13 10.98 -12.74 -12.61
N CYS A 14 10.01 -12.96 -13.51
CA CYS A 14 8.58 -12.74 -13.19
C CYS A 14 8.19 -13.52 -11.93
N THR A 15 8.42 -14.83 -11.85
CA THR A 15 8.06 -15.64 -10.67
C THR A 15 8.77 -15.27 -9.36
N ASN A 16 9.70 -14.31 -9.37
CA ASN A 16 10.36 -13.77 -8.17
C ASN A 16 10.12 -12.26 -8.00
N SER A 17 9.19 -11.69 -8.77
CA SER A 17 8.88 -10.27 -8.76
C SER A 17 7.49 -10.00 -8.20
N GLU A 18 7.37 -8.90 -7.49
CA GLU A 18 6.09 -8.37 -7.02
C GLU A 18 5.91 -6.93 -7.53
N PHE A 19 4.67 -6.56 -7.79
CA PHE A 19 4.29 -5.19 -8.12
C PHE A 19 3.64 -4.56 -6.90
N VAL A 20 4.23 -3.47 -6.41
CA VAL A 20 3.77 -2.77 -5.21
C VAL A 20 2.88 -1.61 -5.59
N PHE A 21 1.74 -1.49 -4.92
CA PHE A 21 0.76 -0.41 -5.04
C PHE A 21 0.69 0.39 -3.75
N LYS A 22 0.14 1.61 -3.85
CA LYS A 22 -0.07 2.52 -2.71
C LYS A 22 1.21 2.92 -1.96
N TYR A 23 2.39 2.75 -2.56
CA TYR A 23 3.65 3.08 -1.92
C TYR A 23 4.08 4.54 -2.17
N TYR A 24 3.72 5.44 -1.27
CA TYR A 24 4.01 6.88 -1.43
C TYR A 24 4.11 7.63 -0.11
N ASN A 25 4.68 8.83 -0.16
CA ASN A 25 4.71 9.72 1.00
C ASN A 25 3.38 10.46 1.14
N THR A 26 2.82 10.52 2.36
CA THR A 26 1.50 11.12 2.62
C THR A 26 1.43 12.62 2.32
N THR A 27 2.58 13.27 2.14
CA THR A 27 2.69 14.68 1.70
C THR A 27 3.86 14.85 0.72
N CYS A 28 3.73 15.81 -0.19
CA CYS A 28 4.82 16.17 -1.11
C CYS A 28 6.05 16.67 -0.33
N GLY A 29 7.20 16.03 -0.53
CA GLY A 29 8.44 16.35 0.18
C GLY A 29 8.49 15.88 1.65
N GLY A 30 7.48 15.11 2.10
CA GLY A 30 7.52 14.41 3.37
C GLY A 30 8.33 13.11 3.28
N SER A 31 8.61 12.52 4.44
CA SER A 31 9.30 11.23 4.58
C SER A 31 8.39 10.12 5.14
N THR A 32 7.15 10.46 5.50
CA THR A 32 6.19 9.51 6.05
C THR A 32 5.51 8.76 4.92
N THR A 33 5.79 7.46 4.82
CA THR A 33 5.15 6.58 3.86
C THR A 33 3.77 6.13 4.34
N THR A 34 2.91 5.80 3.38
CA THR A 34 1.66 5.08 3.63
C THR A 34 1.95 3.71 4.27
N PRO A 35 1.26 3.35 5.36
CA PRO A 35 1.45 2.05 6.02
C PRO A 35 0.70 0.90 5.30
N ASP A 36 -0.18 1.21 4.37
CA ASP A 36 -1.15 0.30 3.75
C ASP A 36 -0.83 0.00 2.27
N TRP A 37 0.46 -0.15 1.94
CA TRP A 37 0.88 -0.62 0.62
C TRP A 37 0.57 -2.12 0.44
N GLU A 38 0.28 -2.52 -0.79
CA GLU A 38 -0.07 -3.90 -1.15
C GLU A 38 0.86 -4.38 -2.27
N SER A 39 1.21 -5.67 -2.26
CA SER A 39 2.01 -6.29 -3.33
C SER A 39 1.24 -7.40 -4.06
N PHE A 40 1.48 -7.50 -5.37
CA PHE A 40 0.87 -8.50 -6.24
C PHE A 40 1.95 -9.27 -6.97
N HIS A 41 1.99 -10.58 -6.75
CA HIS A 41 3.00 -11.45 -7.35
C HIS A 41 2.78 -11.60 -8.86
N CYS A 42 3.84 -11.55 -9.64
CA CYS A 42 3.78 -11.81 -11.08
C CYS A 42 3.47 -13.30 -11.34
N ASP A 43 2.41 -13.58 -12.11
CA ASP A 43 1.97 -14.94 -12.41
C ASP A 43 2.73 -15.49 -13.63
N GLN A 44 2.68 -14.75 -14.74
CA GLN A 44 3.35 -15.14 -15.98
C GLN A 44 3.59 -13.93 -16.88
N THR A 45 4.65 -14.04 -17.69
CA THR A 45 4.89 -13.14 -18.82
C THR A 45 3.91 -13.46 -19.96
N VAL A 46 3.17 -12.45 -20.41
CA VAL A 46 2.16 -12.56 -21.49
C VAL A 46 2.80 -12.28 -22.84
N VAL A 47 3.49 -11.15 -22.96
CA VAL A 47 4.20 -10.73 -24.18
C VAL A 47 5.33 -9.79 -23.80
N GLU A 48 6.45 -9.88 -24.53
CA GLU A 48 7.66 -9.15 -24.23
C GLU A 48 8.39 -8.70 -25.52
N SER A 49 9.20 -7.65 -25.38
CA SER A 49 10.14 -7.19 -26.40
C SER A 49 11.46 -6.85 -25.73
N PRO A 50 12.59 -7.44 -26.18
CA PRO A 50 13.86 -7.32 -25.47
C PRO A 50 14.43 -5.90 -25.51
N PHE A 51 15.34 -5.62 -24.59
CA PHE A 51 16.18 -4.43 -24.66
C PHE A 51 17.24 -4.57 -25.75
N GLY A 52 17.32 -3.58 -26.65
CA GLY A 52 18.33 -3.51 -27.70
C GLY A 52 19.38 -2.44 -27.42
N SER A 53 18.92 -1.19 -27.34
CA SER A 53 19.73 0.00 -27.06
C SER A 53 18.81 1.11 -26.56
N CYS A 54 19.37 2.19 -26.02
CA CYS A 54 18.56 3.34 -25.64
C CYS A 54 17.96 4.10 -26.84
N ASP A 55 18.56 3.97 -28.03
CA ASP A 55 17.98 4.49 -29.27
C ASP A 55 17.42 3.30 -30.08
N ALA A 56 16.55 2.53 -29.43
CA ALA A 56 16.05 1.26 -29.94
C ALA A 56 15.27 1.41 -31.26
N THR A 57 15.16 0.31 -31.98
CA THR A 57 14.31 0.17 -33.17
C THR A 57 13.10 -0.72 -32.85
N LEU A 58 12.10 -0.79 -33.73
CA LEU A 58 10.86 -1.57 -33.56
C LEU A 58 11.03 -3.05 -33.16
N SER A 59 12.22 -3.66 -33.35
CA SER A 59 12.47 -5.04 -32.95
C SER A 59 12.92 -5.22 -31.49
N ALA A 60 13.09 -4.13 -30.73
CA ALA A 60 13.61 -4.16 -29.36
C ALA A 60 13.01 -3.03 -28.51
N LEU A 61 11.70 -3.09 -28.30
CA LEU A 61 10.92 -2.04 -27.63
C LEU A 61 11.06 -2.03 -26.11
N ASP A 62 11.81 -2.97 -25.53
CA ASP A 62 12.13 -3.04 -24.11
C ASP A 62 10.91 -2.97 -23.17
N PHE A 63 9.93 -3.85 -23.40
CA PHE A 63 8.77 -3.95 -22.52
C PHE A 63 8.46 -5.40 -22.19
N THR A 64 7.77 -5.58 -21.07
CA THR A 64 7.17 -6.85 -20.67
C THR A 64 5.79 -6.57 -20.11
N LEU A 65 4.80 -7.26 -20.67
CA LEU A 65 3.45 -7.34 -20.13
C LEU A 65 3.30 -8.67 -19.40
N SER A 66 2.89 -8.61 -18.14
CA SER A 66 2.68 -9.78 -17.29
C SER A 66 1.29 -9.78 -16.68
N SER A 67 0.71 -10.96 -16.48
CA SER A 67 -0.41 -11.13 -15.54
C SER A 67 0.12 -11.26 -14.11
N VAL A 68 -0.74 -10.98 -13.14
CA VAL A 68 -0.43 -11.06 -11.71
C VAL A 68 -1.44 -11.94 -11.01
N ILE A 69 -1.06 -12.49 -9.86
CA ILE A 69 -1.98 -13.18 -8.96
C ILE A 69 -2.80 -12.11 -8.22
N GLY A 70 -4.12 -12.24 -8.27
CA GLY A 70 -5.05 -11.23 -7.77
C GLY A 70 -5.57 -10.31 -8.88
N ASP A 71 -6.26 -9.25 -8.49
CA ASP A 71 -6.82 -8.27 -9.43
C ASP A 71 -6.59 -6.84 -8.90
N PRO A 72 -5.35 -6.30 -9.01
CA PRO A 72 -5.07 -4.94 -8.58
C PRO A 72 -5.87 -3.90 -9.39
N ALA A 73 -6.28 -4.24 -10.62
CA ALA A 73 -7.10 -3.34 -11.42
C ALA A 73 -8.46 -3.12 -10.75
N SER A 74 -9.04 -4.13 -10.11
CA SER A 74 -10.28 -3.99 -9.33
C SER A 74 -10.17 -3.09 -8.08
N ILE A 75 -8.96 -2.87 -7.57
CA ILE A 75 -8.72 -2.09 -6.34
C ILE A 75 -8.28 -0.67 -6.71
N TYR A 76 -7.34 -0.55 -7.65
CA TYR A 76 -6.65 0.70 -7.99
C TYR A 76 -7.07 1.29 -9.33
N GLY A 77 -7.91 0.59 -10.09
CA GLY A 77 -8.20 0.92 -11.48
C GLY A 77 -7.07 0.55 -12.43
N TRP A 78 -7.16 1.02 -13.67
CA TRP A 78 -6.13 0.81 -14.68
C TRP A 78 -5.87 2.07 -15.49
N VAL A 79 -4.72 2.08 -16.13
CA VAL A 79 -4.29 3.15 -17.02
C VAL A 79 -4.65 2.77 -18.45
N THR A 80 -5.18 3.72 -19.22
CA THR A 80 -5.49 3.51 -20.65
C THR A 80 -4.24 3.83 -21.48
N PRO A 81 -3.64 2.84 -22.19
CA PRO A 81 -2.58 3.12 -23.14
C PRO A 81 -3.13 3.93 -24.31
N ASP A 82 -2.39 4.95 -24.74
CA ASP A 82 -2.76 5.79 -25.86
C ASP A 82 -1.79 5.60 -27.04
N PRO A 83 -2.22 4.93 -28.11
CA PRO A 83 -1.39 4.73 -29.30
C PRO A 83 -1.29 5.98 -30.19
N ASN A 84 -1.94 7.09 -29.83
CA ASN A 84 -1.86 8.32 -30.61
C ASN A 84 -0.42 8.85 -30.65
N VAL A 85 -0.03 9.35 -31.82
CA VAL A 85 1.28 9.95 -32.04
C VAL A 85 1.44 11.17 -31.15
N LEU A 86 2.46 11.16 -30.30
CA LEU A 86 2.89 12.33 -29.56
C LEU A 86 3.57 13.32 -30.51
N THR A 87 3.30 14.62 -30.35
CA THR A 87 4.02 15.66 -31.10
C THR A 87 5.11 16.31 -30.24
N ASP A 88 6.18 16.77 -30.88
CA ASP A 88 7.23 17.55 -30.22
C ASP A 88 6.62 18.74 -29.48
N GLY A 89 7.12 18.98 -28.27
CA GLY A 89 6.64 20.09 -27.45
C GLY A 89 5.42 19.77 -26.57
N GLU A 90 4.86 18.56 -26.61
CA GLU A 90 3.77 18.17 -25.71
C GLU A 90 4.25 18.01 -24.27
N ALA A 91 3.47 18.54 -23.33
CA ALA A 91 3.75 18.43 -21.90
C ALA A 91 3.45 17.02 -21.39
N ILE A 92 4.37 16.49 -20.58
CA ILE A 92 4.32 15.13 -20.04
C ILE A 92 4.63 15.14 -18.55
N TYR A 93 4.22 14.06 -17.87
CA TYR A 93 4.70 13.73 -16.54
C TYR A 93 4.99 12.24 -16.42
N ILE A 94 5.84 11.89 -15.47
CA ILE A 94 6.33 10.54 -15.23
C ILE A 94 6.08 10.22 -13.77
N VAL A 95 5.43 9.09 -13.51
CA VAL A 95 5.20 8.59 -12.15
C VAL A 95 6.18 7.45 -11.94
N HIS A 96 7.11 7.59 -11.00
CA HIS A 96 8.28 6.71 -10.89
C HIS A 96 8.70 6.44 -9.45
N HIS A 97 9.53 5.41 -9.28
CA HIS A 97 10.07 4.94 -8.00
C HIS A 97 11.60 4.83 -8.07
N PRO A 98 12.31 5.97 -8.10
CA PRO A 98 13.76 5.98 -8.22
C PRO A 98 14.41 5.25 -7.04
N ASP A 99 15.36 4.36 -7.33
CA ASP A 99 16.01 3.45 -6.38
C ASP A 99 15.04 2.68 -5.45
N GLY A 100 13.79 2.45 -5.86
CA GLY A 100 12.77 1.79 -5.03
C GLY A 100 12.21 2.67 -3.91
N ARG A 101 12.40 4.00 -3.99
CA ARG A 101 11.80 4.96 -3.05
C ARG A 101 10.29 5.11 -3.27
N PRO A 102 9.56 5.69 -2.29
CA PRO A 102 8.15 6.03 -2.44
C PRO A 102 7.91 6.88 -3.68
N HIS A 103 6.67 6.90 -4.21
CA HIS A 103 6.41 7.55 -5.51
C HIS A 103 7.04 8.94 -5.60
N GLU A 104 7.52 9.26 -6.79
CA GLU A 104 7.94 10.58 -7.20
C GLU A 104 7.24 10.93 -8.52
N ILE A 105 7.05 12.22 -8.78
CA ILE A 105 6.44 12.71 -10.03
C ILE A 105 7.38 13.74 -10.64
N SER A 106 7.93 13.41 -11.81
CA SER A 106 8.63 14.37 -12.66
C SER A 106 7.66 14.97 -13.66
N HIS A 107 7.64 16.29 -13.80
CA HIS A 107 6.72 17.00 -14.69
C HIS A 107 7.44 18.13 -15.46
N GLY A 108 6.99 18.42 -16.68
CA GLY A 108 7.56 19.50 -17.47
C GLY A 108 6.63 20.07 -18.52
N GLU A 109 6.76 21.38 -18.79
CA GLU A 109 5.90 22.18 -19.67
C GLU A 109 6.03 21.84 -21.18
N GLY A 110 6.62 20.70 -21.53
CA GLY A 110 6.70 20.17 -22.91
C GLY A 110 7.82 20.73 -23.79
N ALA A 111 8.35 21.93 -23.51
CA ALA A 111 9.40 22.56 -24.33
C ALA A 111 10.68 21.71 -24.53
N ASN A 112 10.89 20.72 -23.67
CA ASN A 112 12.01 19.81 -23.67
C ASN A 112 11.60 18.37 -24.03
N VAL A 113 10.51 18.18 -24.78
CA VAL A 113 10.03 16.86 -25.22
C VAL A 113 10.15 16.77 -26.75
N ASP A 114 10.85 15.75 -27.23
CA ASP A 114 11.17 15.53 -28.66
C ASP A 114 10.88 14.08 -29.05
N VAL A 115 10.27 13.87 -30.22
CA VAL A 115 9.88 12.55 -30.72
C VAL A 115 10.76 12.16 -31.90
N ASP A 116 11.72 11.26 -31.65
CA ASP A 116 12.68 10.79 -32.66
C ASP A 116 12.40 9.33 -33.05
N GLY A 117 11.55 9.17 -34.06
CA GLY A 117 11.14 7.85 -34.54
C GLY A 117 10.31 7.10 -33.49
N THR A 118 10.86 6.03 -32.92
CA THR A 118 10.21 5.18 -31.90
C THR A 118 10.55 5.60 -30.48
N VAL A 119 11.41 6.61 -30.32
CA VAL A 119 11.97 7.03 -29.02
C VAL A 119 11.47 8.42 -28.68
N LEU A 120 10.89 8.53 -27.50
CA LEU A 120 10.53 9.79 -26.85
C LEU A 120 11.74 10.29 -26.05
N ARG A 121 12.25 11.48 -26.34
CA ARG A 121 13.37 12.11 -25.61
C ARG A 121 12.84 13.26 -24.75
N TYR A 122 13.35 13.37 -23.53
CA TYR A 122 13.03 14.49 -22.65
C TYR A 122 14.19 14.91 -21.75
N TYR A 123 14.17 16.18 -21.33
CA TYR A 123 15.29 16.84 -20.63
C TYR A 123 14.79 17.73 -19.48
N ASP A 124 15.72 18.13 -18.60
CA ASP A 124 15.58 19.21 -17.62
C ASP A 124 14.61 18.86 -16.47
N THR A 125 13.45 19.51 -16.36
CA THR A 125 12.49 19.23 -15.26
C THR A 125 11.86 17.84 -15.33
N LEU A 126 12.15 17.09 -16.40
CA LEU A 126 11.73 15.70 -16.64
C LEU A 126 12.85 14.70 -16.33
N ASP A 127 13.81 15.10 -15.49
CA ASP A 127 14.87 14.22 -15.01
C ASP A 127 14.29 13.09 -14.14
N THR A 128 14.93 11.94 -14.23
CA THR A 128 14.58 10.74 -13.47
C THR A 128 15.88 10.15 -12.96
N GLU A 129 15.87 9.63 -11.74
CA GLU A 129 17.04 8.99 -11.16
C GLU A 129 17.10 7.49 -11.51
N PRO A 130 18.26 6.82 -11.28
CA PRO A 130 18.37 5.37 -11.41
C PRO A 130 17.22 4.61 -10.73
N GLY A 131 16.85 3.46 -11.28
CA GLY A 131 15.70 2.68 -10.82
C GLY A 131 14.34 3.08 -11.42
N SER A 132 14.26 4.19 -12.17
CA SER A 132 13.00 4.63 -12.81
C SER A 132 12.61 3.84 -14.07
N SER A 133 13.38 2.85 -14.51
CA SER A 133 13.05 1.99 -15.66
C SER A 133 11.74 1.24 -15.46
N GLY A 134 10.84 1.30 -16.43
CA GLY A 134 9.48 0.75 -16.32
C GLY A 134 8.41 1.80 -16.06
N SER A 135 8.82 3.01 -15.69
CA SER A 135 7.87 4.02 -15.21
C SER A 135 6.96 4.52 -16.34
N PRO A 136 5.64 4.61 -16.10
CA PRO A 136 4.71 5.13 -17.09
C PRO A 136 4.91 6.62 -17.35
N ILE A 137 4.81 6.99 -18.62
CA ILE A 137 4.87 8.37 -19.11
C ILE A 137 3.46 8.77 -19.57
N TYR A 138 2.98 9.90 -19.06
CA TYR A 138 1.64 10.41 -19.31
C TYR A 138 1.66 11.74 -20.05
N ARG A 139 0.69 11.95 -20.92
CA ARG A 139 0.41 13.27 -21.50
C ARG A 139 -0.37 14.11 -20.50
N GLU A 140 0.10 15.33 -20.24
CA GLU A 140 -0.50 16.20 -19.21
C GLU A 140 -1.92 16.68 -19.57
N SER A 141 -2.23 16.81 -20.87
CA SER A 141 -3.52 17.36 -21.31
C SER A 141 -4.72 16.43 -21.10
N ASP A 142 -4.50 15.11 -21.08
CA ASP A 142 -5.56 14.11 -20.96
C ASP A 142 -5.25 12.92 -20.05
N ASN A 143 -4.11 12.94 -19.35
CA ASN A 143 -3.66 11.90 -18.41
C ASN A 143 -3.58 10.49 -19.01
N LYS A 144 -3.41 10.39 -20.33
CA LYS A 144 -3.24 9.09 -20.98
C LYS A 144 -1.79 8.66 -21.02
N MET A 145 -1.57 7.35 -20.90
CA MET A 145 -0.23 6.78 -20.95
C MET A 145 0.26 6.70 -22.39
N ILE A 146 1.32 7.42 -22.68
CA ILE A 146 1.89 7.59 -24.02
C ILE A 146 3.20 6.83 -24.20
N GLY A 147 3.79 6.30 -23.13
CA GLY A 147 5.01 5.51 -23.20
C GLY A 147 5.47 4.96 -21.85
N ILE A 148 6.63 4.28 -21.87
CA ILE A 148 7.36 3.81 -20.68
C ILE A 148 8.78 4.36 -20.69
N HIS A 149 9.28 4.82 -19.55
CA HIS A 149 10.68 5.23 -19.37
C HIS A 149 11.59 4.00 -19.45
N HIS A 150 12.54 4.00 -20.40
CA HIS A 150 13.39 2.84 -20.63
C HIS A 150 14.90 3.12 -20.47
N CYS A 151 15.32 4.37 -20.60
CA CYS A 151 16.73 4.72 -20.53
C CYS A 151 16.95 6.11 -19.95
N GLY A 152 17.96 6.21 -19.09
CA GLY A 152 18.51 7.49 -18.65
C GLY A 152 19.39 8.18 -19.70
N GLY A 153 19.75 9.42 -19.40
CA GLY A 153 20.77 10.17 -20.15
C GLY A 153 21.05 11.58 -19.66
N CYS A 154 20.52 11.97 -18.49
CA CYS A 154 20.66 13.30 -17.91
C CYS A 154 22.11 13.67 -17.55
N ASP A 155 22.98 12.67 -17.32
CA ASP A 155 24.40 12.89 -17.04
C ASP A 155 25.21 13.38 -18.25
N THR A 156 24.65 13.25 -19.46
CA THR A 156 25.29 13.70 -20.70
C THR A 156 24.45 14.78 -21.37
N ALA A 157 25.00 15.99 -21.43
CA ALA A 157 24.33 17.14 -22.04
C ALA A 157 23.84 16.81 -23.46
N GLY A 158 22.53 16.96 -23.69
CA GLY A 158 21.89 16.73 -24.99
C GLY A 158 21.54 15.28 -25.31
N VAL A 159 21.69 14.33 -24.38
CA VAL A 159 21.20 12.94 -24.56
C VAL A 159 19.78 12.79 -24.02
N GLY A 160 19.55 13.28 -22.79
CA GLY A 160 18.24 13.27 -22.14
C GLY A 160 17.77 11.88 -21.75
N ASN A 161 16.70 11.85 -20.98
CA ASN A 161 15.95 10.63 -20.71
C ASN A 161 15.18 10.18 -21.94
N ARG A 162 14.92 8.88 -22.00
CA ARG A 162 14.26 8.24 -23.13
C ARG A 162 13.14 7.32 -22.69
N GLY A 163 12.05 7.37 -23.44
CA GLY A 163 10.90 6.48 -23.32
C GLY A 163 10.55 5.80 -24.64
N MET A 164 9.90 4.65 -24.55
CA MET A 164 9.35 3.93 -25.70
C MET A 164 7.87 4.24 -25.82
N LEU A 165 7.41 4.58 -27.03
CA LEU A 165 6.05 5.08 -27.28
C LEU A 165 5.00 3.96 -27.26
N MET A 166 3.84 4.26 -26.68
CA MET A 166 2.66 3.38 -26.77
C MET A 166 2.16 3.23 -28.21
N GLY A 167 2.46 4.18 -29.11
CA GLY A 167 2.17 4.03 -30.55
C GLY A 167 2.83 2.77 -31.17
N ASP A 168 3.99 2.36 -30.66
CA ASP A 168 4.72 1.18 -31.14
C ASP A 168 4.46 -0.06 -30.29
N ILE A 169 4.24 0.11 -28.98
CA ILE A 169 3.99 -0.98 -28.03
C ILE A 169 2.54 -1.49 -28.11
N TYR A 170 1.56 -0.57 -28.14
CA TYR A 170 0.13 -0.91 -28.08
C TYR A 170 -0.33 -1.93 -29.14
N PRO A 171 0.11 -1.85 -30.42
CA PRO A 171 -0.26 -2.84 -31.42
C PRO A 171 0.12 -4.29 -31.08
N LEU A 172 1.15 -4.48 -30.25
CA LEU A 172 1.65 -5.79 -29.81
C LEU A 172 0.95 -6.31 -28.55
N ILE A 173 0.29 -5.42 -27.79
CA ILE A 173 -0.34 -5.78 -26.51
C ILE A 173 -1.86 -5.73 -26.55
N GLN A 174 -2.47 -5.01 -27.48
CA GLN A 174 -3.92 -4.75 -27.53
C GLN A 174 -4.78 -6.01 -27.48
N GLU A 175 -4.33 -7.12 -28.09
CA GLU A 175 -5.09 -8.38 -28.09
C GLU A 175 -5.16 -9.04 -26.71
N PHE A 176 -4.22 -8.70 -25.82
CA PHE A 176 -4.16 -9.19 -24.45
C PHE A 176 -4.85 -8.23 -23.47
N LEU A 177 -5.09 -6.98 -23.88
CA LEU A 177 -5.80 -5.97 -23.08
C LEU A 177 -7.31 -5.99 -23.32
N CYS A 178 -7.75 -6.57 -24.44
CA CYS A 178 -9.14 -6.53 -24.87
C CYS A 178 -9.83 -7.89 -24.83
N THR A 179 -11.03 -7.91 -24.28
CA THR A 179 -11.95 -9.04 -24.36
C THR A 179 -13.26 -8.56 -24.99
N ALA A 180 -14.07 -9.46 -25.56
CA ALA A 180 -15.38 -9.04 -26.08
C ALA A 180 -16.41 -8.91 -24.94
N ALA A 181 -16.11 -8.24 -23.84
CA ALA A 181 -16.95 -8.24 -22.64
C ALA A 181 -17.42 -6.84 -22.22
N VAL A 182 -18.55 -6.79 -21.50
CA VAL A 182 -18.78 -5.72 -20.53
C VAL A 182 -18.53 -6.32 -19.17
N GLU A 183 -17.71 -5.63 -18.40
CA GLU A 183 -17.31 -6.02 -17.06
C GLU A 183 -17.65 -4.89 -16.09
N ILE A 184 -17.77 -5.23 -14.82
CA ILE A 184 -17.85 -4.23 -13.78
C ILE A 184 -16.56 -3.43 -13.78
N ALA A 185 -16.70 -2.11 -13.83
CA ALA A 185 -15.57 -1.26 -13.54
C ALA A 185 -15.50 -1.10 -12.02
N PRO A 186 -14.32 -1.22 -11.42
CA PRO A 186 -14.16 -1.05 -9.99
C PRO A 186 -14.74 0.28 -9.54
N ALA A 187 -15.40 0.24 -8.38
CA ALA A 187 -15.91 1.43 -7.74
C ALA A 187 -14.72 2.35 -7.43
N SER A 188 -14.66 3.51 -8.08
CA SER A 188 -13.67 4.53 -7.68
C SER A 188 -14.01 4.97 -6.26
N LEU A 189 -13.01 5.06 -5.38
CA LEU A 189 -13.17 5.59 -4.02
C LEU A 189 -13.86 6.97 -3.99
N GLU A 190 -13.79 7.71 -5.10
CA GLU A 190 -14.41 9.02 -5.32
C GLU A 190 -15.95 8.99 -5.49
N GLY A 191 -16.55 7.81 -5.67
CA GLY A 191 -17.98 7.70 -6.01
C GLY A 191 -18.93 7.73 -4.82
N LEU A 192 -18.46 7.41 -3.61
CA LEU A 192 -19.29 7.27 -2.42
C LEU A 192 -19.40 8.60 -1.68
N ALA A 193 -20.62 9.12 -1.54
CA ALA A 193 -20.86 10.41 -0.89
C ALA A 193 -22.04 10.31 0.07
N GLU A 194 -21.88 10.92 1.24
CA GLU A 194 -22.94 11.04 2.23
C GLU A 194 -24.03 12.00 1.70
N VAL A 195 -25.28 11.56 1.69
CA VAL A 195 -26.45 12.35 1.30
C VAL A 195 -27.14 12.91 2.55
N GLU A 196 -27.24 12.09 3.59
CA GLU A 196 -27.84 12.44 4.88
C GLU A 196 -27.14 11.67 6.00
N GLY A 197 -26.50 12.40 6.93
CA GLY A 197 -25.73 11.81 8.02
C GLY A 197 -25.08 12.91 8.89
N ASN A 198 -24.00 12.57 9.59
CA ASN A 198 -23.30 13.49 10.49
C ASN A 198 -22.12 14.25 9.82
N GLY A 199 -21.76 13.93 8.58
CA GLY A 199 -20.71 14.59 7.81
C GLY A 199 -19.28 14.18 8.16
N ASN A 200 -19.07 13.09 8.90
CA ASN A 200 -17.74 12.62 9.32
C ASN A 200 -17.03 11.75 8.27
N THR A 201 -17.68 11.46 7.13
CA THR A 201 -17.16 10.63 6.03
C THR A 201 -16.97 9.14 6.35
N VAL A 202 -17.55 8.66 7.45
CA VAL A 202 -17.56 7.26 7.88
C VAL A 202 -18.96 6.70 7.67
N VAL A 203 -19.10 5.53 7.02
CA VAL A 203 -20.42 4.94 6.80
C VAL A 203 -20.96 4.35 8.10
N GLU A 204 -22.06 4.90 8.60
CA GLU A 204 -22.59 4.56 9.93
C GLU A 204 -24.09 4.22 9.92
N PRO A 205 -24.58 3.49 10.94
CA PRO A 205 -26.01 3.19 11.07
C PRO A 205 -26.89 4.44 11.06
N GLY A 206 -27.97 4.41 10.28
CA GLY A 206 -28.93 5.49 10.12
C GLY A 206 -28.58 6.52 9.04
N GLU A 207 -27.40 6.43 8.45
CA GLU A 207 -26.99 7.34 7.37
C GLU A 207 -27.45 6.89 5.99
N THR A 208 -27.62 7.86 5.09
CA THR A 208 -27.90 7.64 3.67
C THR A 208 -26.73 8.10 2.83
N TRP A 209 -26.30 7.22 1.95
CA TRP A 209 -25.15 7.37 1.10
C TRP A 209 -25.54 7.15 -0.36
N GLN A 210 -24.88 7.84 -1.27
CA GLN A 210 -25.01 7.62 -2.71
C GLN A 210 -23.70 7.17 -3.31
N PHE A 211 -23.79 6.35 -4.35
CA PHE A 211 -22.66 6.01 -5.21
C PHE A 211 -23.08 5.97 -6.67
N THR A 212 -22.11 6.10 -7.57
CA THR A 212 -22.36 6.03 -9.02
C THR A 212 -21.71 4.78 -9.59
N PRO A 213 -22.49 3.70 -9.82
CA PRO A 213 -22.01 2.49 -10.48
C PRO A 213 -21.22 2.76 -11.76
N ARG A 214 -20.26 1.88 -12.09
CA ARG A 214 -19.47 1.98 -13.33
C ARG A 214 -19.30 0.61 -13.99
N VAL A 215 -19.25 0.61 -15.32
CA VAL A 215 -18.99 -0.57 -16.15
C VAL A 215 -18.01 -0.24 -17.26
N SER A 216 -17.19 -1.21 -17.62
CA SER A 216 -16.17 -1.07 -18.66
C SER A 216 -16.47 -2.00 -19.81
N ASN A 217 -16.40 -1.46 -21.02
CA ASN A 217 -16.41 -2.25 -22.24
C ASN A 217 -14.96 -2.56 -22.60
N THR A 218 -14.55 -3.80 -22.36
CA THR A 218 -13.19 -4.29 -22.63
C THR A 218 -12.96 -4.60 -24.11
N SER A 219 -13.99 -4.47 -24.96
CA SER A 219 -13.84 -4.65 -26.40
C SER A 219 -13.03 -3.51 -26.99
N CYS A 220 -12.02 -3.83 -27.79
CA CYS A 220 -11.24 -2.84 -28.55
C CYS A 220 -12.02 -2.24 -29.73
N GLU A 221 -13.03 -2.94 -30.26
CA GLU A 221 -13.65 -2.58 -31.55
C GLU A 221 -15.16 -2.44 -31.50
N THR A 222 -15.82 -3.12 -30.56
CA THR A 222 -17.28 -3.25 -30.57
C THR A 222 -17.89 -2.43 -29.44
N GLU A 223 -18.77 -1.50 -29.79
CA GLU A 223 -19.58 -0.78 -28.79
C GLU A 223 -20.60 -1.71 -28.12
N ALA A 224 -20.85 -1.46 -26.84
CA ALA A 224 -21.90 -2.10 -26.08
C ALA A 224 -23.09 -1.14 -25.98
N THR A 225 -24.30 -1.59 -26.32
CA THR A 225 -25.52 -0.77 -26.30
C THR A 225 -26.54 -1.36 -25.34
N ALA A 226 -27.43 -0.50 -24.80
CA ALA A 226 -28.43 -0.89 -23.80
C ALA A 226 -27.80 -1.61 -22.60
N VAL A 227 -26.70 -1.06 -22.11
CA VAL A 227 -25.95 -1.61 -20.99
C VAL A 227 -26.68 -1.29 -19.68
N ALA A 228 -27.07 -2.30 -18.93
CA ALA A 228 -27.77 -2.15 -17.65
C ALA A 228 -27.45 -3.30 -16.69
N ALA A 229 -27.58 -3.05 -15.39
CA ALA A 229 -27.39 -4.05 -14.34
C ALA A 229 -28.39 -3.86 -13.19
N ASP A 230 -28.63 -4.92 -12.42
CA ASP A 230 -29.40 -4.86 -11.18
C ASP A 230 -28.46 -4.74 -9.98
N LEU A 231 -28.91 -4.04 -8.94
CA LEU A 231 -28.17 -3.88 -7.69
C LEU A 231 -28.97 -4.46 -6.53
N GLN A 232 -28.30 -5.17 -5.65
CA GLN A 232 -28.91 -5.77 -4.47
C GLN A 232 -27.97 -5.74 -3.28
N ALA A 233 -28.51 -5.82 -2.07
CA ALA A 233 -27.69 -6.03 -0.88
C ALA A 233 -27.04 -7.42 -0.97
N GLY A 234 -25.75 -7.48 -0.64
CA GLY A 234 -24.98 -8.71 -0.58
C GLY A 234 -25.53 -9.65 0.48
N THR A 235 -25.35 -10.96 0.29
CA THR A 235 -25.93 -11.98 1.19
C THR A 235 -25.41 -11.93 2.63
N ALA A 236 -24.22 -11.38 2.84
CA ALA A 236 -23.60 -11.16 4.14
C ALA A 236 -23.55 -9.66 4.53
N SER A 237 -24.29 -8.81 3.80
CA SER A 237 -24.36 -7.38 4.11
C SER A 237 -25.09 -7.14 5.43
N ALA A 238 -24.69 -6.08 6.14
CA ALA A 238 -25.51 -5.40 7.11
C ALA A 238 -26.86 -5.00 6.49
N ASP A 239 -27.85 -4.79 7.35
CA ASP A 239 -29.19 -4.38 6.92
C ASP A 239 -29.14 -2.99 6.26
N ILE A 240 -29.37 -2.95 4.95
CA ILE A 240 -29.44 -1.72 4.15
C ILE A 240 -30.74 -1.65 3.35
N LEU A 241 -31.20 -0.43 3.10
CA LEU A 241 -32.27 -0.13 2.17
C LEU A 241 -31.70 0.51 0.91
N LEU A 242 -31.81 -0.18 -0.23
CA LEU A 242 -31.39 0.32 -1.54
C LEU A 242 -32.52 1.07 -2.26
N VAL A 243 -32.22 2.26 -2.77
CA VAL A 243 -33.09 3.06 -3.63
C VAL A 243 -32.41 3.20 -5.00
N GLY A 244 -33.09 2.75 -6.05
CA GLY A 244 -32.50 2.69 -7.39
C GLY A 244 -31.76 1.38 -7.68
N ALA A 245 -32.38 0.23 -7.37
CA ALA A 245 -31.84 -1.12 -7.56
C ALA A 245 -31.57 -1.54 -9.03
N ASN A 246 -31.58 -0.60 -9.98
CA ASN A 246 -31.24 -0.84 -11.38
C ASN A 246 -30.37 0.33 -11.87
N ALA A 247 -29.22 -0.01 -12.44
CA ALA A 247 -28.26 0.93 -13.00
C ALA A 247 -28.30 0.83 -14.53
N ASP A 248 -28.65 1.94 -15.19
CA ASP A 248 -28.58 2.09 -16.65
C ASP A 248 -27.30 2.85 -17.02
N PHE A 249 -26.56 2.34 -18.00
CA PHE A 249 -25.31 2.92 -18.51
C PHE A 249 -25.42 3.34 -19.98
N GLY A 250 -26.56 3.08 -20.63
CA GLY A 250 -26.80 3.45 -22.03
C GLY A 250 -25.86 2.75 -23.02
N THR A 251 -25.11 3.53 -23.80
CA THR A 251 -24.13 3.03 -24.76
C THR A 251 -22.71 3.26 -24.24
N VAL A 252 -21.90 2.21 -24.23
CA VAL A 252 -20.52 2.22 -23.77
C VAL A 252 -19.61 1.93 -24.96
N ALA A 253 -18.83 2.93 -25.37
CA ALA A 253 -17.91 2.79 -26.49
C ALA A 253 -16.82 1.74 -26.19
N ALA A 254 -16.29 1.13 -27.25
CA ALA A 254 -15.18 0.19 -27.16
C ALA A 254 -13.98 0.79 -26.38
N GLY A 255 -13.42 0.04 -25.43
CA GLY A 255 -12.27 0.42 -24.63
C GLY A 255 -12.56 1.54 -23.62
N THR A 256 -13.82 1.85 -23.35
CA THR A 256 -14.21 2.95 -22.44
C THR A 256 -14.93 2.44 -21.20
N THR A 257 -14.93 3.27 -20.17
CA THR A 257 -15.74 3.07 -18.97
C THR A 257 -16.87 4.08 -18.94
N ALA A 258 -18.06 3.65 -18.54
CA ALA A 258 -19.21 4.51 -18.37
C ALA A 258 -19.72 4.44 -16.93
N SER A 259 -20.19 5.57 -16.44
CA SER A 259 -20.93 5.66 -15.18
C SER A 259 -22.43 5.46 -15.44
N SER A 260 -23.16 5.01 -14.41
CA SER A 260 -24.62 4.95 -14.49
C SER A 260 -25.21 6.35 -14.73
N VAL A 261 -26.33 6.40 -15.45
CA VAL A 261 -27.05 7.64 -15.80
C VAL A 261 -27.56 8.37 -14.55
N SER A 262 -27.80 7.64 -13.46
CA SER A 262 -28.21 8.19 -12.17
C SER A 262 -27.45 7.50 -11.05
N PRO A 263 -27.14 8.23 -9.96
CA PRO A 263 -26.57 7.62 -8.78
C PRO A 263 -27.58 6.68 -8.12
N VAL A 264 -27.05 5.79 -7.29
CA VAL A 264 -27.80 4.82 -6.50
C VAL A 264 -27.60 5.18 -5.04
N GLU A 265 -28.68 5.17 -4.28
CA GLU A 265 -28.66 5.50 -2.86
C GLU A 265 -28.85 4.23 -2.03
N PHE A 266 -28.17 4.15 -0.89
CA PHE A 266 -28.46 3.18 0.15
C PHE A 266 -28.51 3.87 1.51
N THR A 267 -29.45 3.44 2.35
CA THR A 267 -29.52 3.83 3.76
C THR A 267 -29.08 2.65 4.61
N VAL A 268 -28.17 2.87 5.54
CA VAL A 268 -27.81 1.85 6.55
C VAL A 268 -28.89 1.87 7.62
N GLU A 269 -29.51 0.72 7.89
CA GLU A 269 -30.55 0.65 8.92
C GLU A 269 -29.96 0.90 10.32
N LEU A 270 -30.73 1.57 11.20
CA LEU A 270 -30.31 1.84 12.58
C LEU A 270 -30.02 0.57 13.40
N SER A 271 -30.48 -0.60 12.95
CA SER A 271 -30.21 -1.88 13.59
C SER A 271 -28.87 -2.50 13.22
N ALA A 272 -28.17 -1.95 12.21
CA ALA A 272 -26.85 -2.44 11.80
C ALA A 272 -25.82 -2.25 12.93
N VAL A 273 -24.90 -3.21 13.05
CA VAL A 273 -23.89 -3.22 14.11
C VAL A 273 -22.56 -2.68 13.57
N CYS A 274 -21.87 -1.86 14.37
CA CYS A 274 -20.52 -1.39 14.02
C CYS A 274 -19.57 -2.56 13.76
N GLY A 275 -18.74 -2.44 12.73
CA GLY A 275 -17.88 -3.52 12.26
C GLY A 275 -18.56 -4.53 11.34
N GLU A 276 -19.88 -4.49 11.16
CA GLU A 276 -20.52 -5.24 10.07
C GLU A 276 -20.15 -4.64 8.72
N THR A 277 -20.25 -5.48 7.69
CA THR A 277 -19.94 -5.09 6.32
C THR A 277 -21.21 -4.70 5.59
N VAL A 278 -21.29 -3.48 5.06
CA VAL A 278 -22.22 -3.13 3.99
C VAL A 278 -21.67 -3.67 2.68
N ALA A 279 -22.41 -4.57 2.04
CA ALA A 279 -22.08 -5.12 0.73
C ALA A 279 -23.22 -4.87 -0.25
N ILE A 280 -22.91 -4.41 -1.46
CA ILE A 280 -23.86 -4.26 -2.56
C ILE A 280 -23.31 -5.03 -3.75
N ASP A 281 -24.09 -5.97 -4.27
CA ASP A 281 -23.78 -6.74 -5.48
C ASP A 281 -24.31 -6.02 -6.71
N MET A 282 -23.63 -6.20 -7.85
CA MET A 282 -24.15 -5.81 -9.16
C MET A 282 -24.32 -7.05 -10.03
N LEU A 283 -25.57 -7.42 -10.23
CA LEU A 283 -26.00 -8.65 -10.90
C LEU A 283 -26.67 -8.35 -12.24
N ASN A 284 -26.93 -9.42 -13.00
CA ASN A 284 -27.70 -9.38 -14.24
C ASN A 284 -27.22 -8.30 -15.23
N LEU A 285 -25.90 -8.10 -15.32
CA LEU A 285 -25.32 -7.19 -16.30
C LEU A 285 -25.69 -7.68 -17.71
N VAL A 286 -26.38 -6.81 -18.45
CA VAL A 286 -26.83 -7.06 -19.82
C VAL A 286 -26.29 -5.99 -20.74
N ALA A 287 -25.89 -6.40 -21.95
CA ALA A 287 -25.59 -5.49 -23.05
C ALA A 287 -25.91 -6.14 -24.40
N THR A 288 -26.03 -5.33 -25.44
CA THR A 288 -26.09 -5.76 -26.84
C THR A 288 -24.81 -5.34 -27.56
N GLY A 289 -24.21 -6.24 -28.34
CA GLY A 289 -23.00 -5.98 -29.14
C GLY A 289 -21.77 -6.76 -28.65
N VAL A 290 -21.66 -7.04 -27.35
CA VAL A 290 -20.55 -7.77 -26.72
C VAL A 290 -21.06 -8.88 -25.78
N GLY A 291 -20.18 -9.79 -25.34
CA GLY A 291 -20.40 -10.86 -24.35
C GLY A 291 -19.19 -11.83 -24.27
N PRO A 292 -18.94 -12.50 -23.13
CA PRO A 292 -19.83 -12.74 -21.99
C PRO A 292 -19.79 -11.67 -20.90
N PHE A 293 -20.81 -11.65 -20.04
CA PHE A 293 -20.92 -10.76 -18.88
C PHE A 293 -20.49 -11.53 -17.64
N ALA A 294 -19.49 -11.04 -16.92
CA ALA A 294 -19.17 -11.59 -15.61
C ALA A 294 -20.34 -11.28 -14.66
N GLY A 295 -20.94 -12.32 -14.07
CA GLY A 295 -21.80 -12.15 -12.91
C GLY A 295 -20.90 -11.87 -11.72
N THR A 296 -21.11 -10.75 -11.05
CA THR A 296 -20.18 -10.24 -10.04
C THR A 296 -20.95 -9.94 -8.78
N ASN A 297 -20.55 -10.59 -7.70
CA ASN A 297 -20.95 -10.19 -6.36
C ASN A 297 -19.93 -9.14 -5.86
N ASP A 298 -20.29 -8.38 -4.83
CA ASP A 298 -19.40 -7.47 -4.09
C ASP A 298 -18.94 -6.21 -4.88
N TYR A 299 -19.86 -5.51 -5.54
CA TYR A 299 -19.57 -4.23 -6.22
C TYR A 299 -19.05 -3.15 -5.26
N LEU A 300 -19.73 -2.97 -4.12
CA LEU A 300 -19.33 -2.06 -3.06
C LEU A 300 -19.24 -2.85 -1.76
N THR A 301 -18.11 -2.76 -1.08
CA THR A 301 -17.92 -3.34 0.25
C THR A 301 -17.36 -2.27 1.18
N ARG A 302 -18.03 -2.00 2.30
CA ARG A 302 -17.60 -1.05 3.34
C ARG A 302 -17.86 -1.61 4.72
N THR A 303 -16.89 -1.50 5.62
CA THR A 303 -17.12 -1.80 7.04
C THR A 303 -17.76 -0.59 7.71
N LEU A 304 -18.76 -0.84 8.55
CA LEU A 304 -19.45 0.20 9.31
C LEU A 304 -18.60 0.73 10.46
N GLY A 305 -18.57 2.05 10.58
CA GLY A 305 -17.77 2.74 11.60
C GLY A 305 -16.30 2.83 11.25
N GLU A 306 -15.54 3.43 12.16
CA GLU A 306 -14.09 3.60 12.06
C GLU A 306 -13.37 2.87 13.18
N VAL A 307 -12.11 2.52 12.93
CA VAL A 307 -11.21 1.99 13.96
C VAL A 307 -10.37 3.14 14.49
N VAL A 308 -10.49 3.40 15.79
CA VAL A 308 -9.69 4.42 16.47
C VAL A 308 -8.56 3.72 17.22
N TYR A 309 -7.37 3.74 16.64
CA TYR A 309 -6.17 3.26 17.30
C TYR A 309 -5.74 4.22 18.40
N THR A 310 -5.55 3.68 19.59
CA THR A 310 -4.97 4.36 20.74
C THR A 310 -3.55 3.85 20.96
N THR A 311 -2.62 4.74 21.24
CA THR A 311 -1.27 4.35 21.69
C THR A 311 -1.35 3.79 23.10
N VAL A 312 -1.16 2.48 23.22
CA VAL A 312 -1.13 1.74 24.49
C VAL A 312 0.24 1.86 25.14
N PHE A 313 1.29 1.79 24.33
CA PHE A 313 2.68 1.93 24.76
C PHE A 313 3.49 2.65 23.69
N LEU A 314 4.45 3.46 24.14
CA LEU A 314 5.39 4.21 23.32
C LEU A 314 6.76 4.16 23.98
N GLU A 315 7.78 3.79 23.21
CA GLU A 315 9.18 4.01 23.55
C GLU A 315 9.93 4.48 22.31
N ASP A 316 10.56 5.65 22.38
CA ASP A 316 11.38 6.24 21.30
C ASP A 316 12.85 6.38 21.72
N PHE A 317 13.22 5.83 22.88
CA PHE A 317 14.53 5.89 23.52
C PHE A 317 15.14 7.29 23.63
N SER A 318 14.37 8.36 23.42
CA SER A 318 14.87 9.75 23.50
C SER A 318 15.36 10.12 24.90
N GLY A 319 14.85 9.42 25.92
CA GLY A 319 15.30 9.46 27.31
C GLY A 319 16.42 8.47 27.67
N GLY A 320 16.90 7.69 26.70
CA GLY A 320 17.76 6.53 26.89
C GLY A 320 16.99 5.26 27.30
N ILE A 321 17.70 4.14 27.46
CA ILE A 321 17.10 2.91 28.01
C ILE A 321 16.86 3.12 29.52
N THR A 322 15.61 3.36 29.89
CA THR A 322 15.20 3.63 31.27
C THR A 322 15.14 2.37 32.12
N GLY A 323 15.22 2.52 33.46
CA GLY A 323 15.36 1.39 34.39
C GLY A 323 14.11 0.51 34.59
N ASP A 324 13.02 0.81 33.90
CA ASP A 324 11.82 -0.03 33.78
C ASP A 324 11.92 -1.07 32.66
N TRP A 325 12.79 -0.85 31.67
CA TRP A 325 13.27 -1.89 30.80
C TRP A 325 14.19 -2.85 31.56
N THR A 326 14.12 -4.13 31.21
CA THR A 326 14.99 -5.16 31.77
C THR A 326 15.97 -5.61 30.69
N ILE A 327 17.26 -5.44 30.97
CA ILE A 327 18.34 -6.00 30.15
C ILE A 327 18.80 -7.31 30.79
N VAL A 328 18.87 -8.37 30.00
CA VAL A 328 19.49 -9.65 30.40
C VAL A 328 20.75 -9.84 29.56
N ASP A 329 21.87 -9.86 30.27
CA ASP A 329 23.19 -10.16 29.73
C ASP A 329 23.45 -11.67 29.85
N GLY A 330 23.26 -12.39 28.73
CA GLY A 330 23.38 -13.85 28.64
C GLY A 330 24.66 -14.32 27.95
N GLY A 331 25.35 -13.41 27.26
CA GLY A 331 26.55 -13.67 26.48
C GLY A 331 27.81 -13.91 27.32
N SER A 332 28.96 -13.95 26.63
CA SER A 332 30.27 -14.10 27.26
C SER A 332 31.02 -12.78 27.42
N SER A 333 30.53 -11.72 26.78
CA SER A 333 31.17 -10.42 26.79
C SER A 333 31.34 -9.97 28.25
N THR A 334 32.46 -9.27 28.52
CA THR A 334 32.67 -8.60 29.82
C THR A 334 33.21 -7.17 29.62
N GLY A 335 32.98 -6.62 28.43
CA GLY A 335 33.63 -5.45 27.84
C GLY A 335 32.87 -4.15 28.06
N GLY A 336 33.26 -3.10 27.31
CA GLY A 336 32.56 -1.80 27.36
C GLY A 336 31.21 -1.79 26.64
N VAL A 337 30.95 -2.81 25.81
CA VAL A 337 29.70 -3.06 25.08
C VAL A 337 29.34 -4.52 25.32
N ASP A 338 28.71 -4.77 26.46
CA ASP A 338 28.35 -6.13 26.91
C ASP A 338 27.01 -6.58 26.35
N THR A 339 26.08 -5.65 26.23
CA THR A 339 24.66 -5.93 26.02
C THR A 339 23.98 -4.69 25.42
N TRP A 340 22.66 -4.72 25.31
CA TRP A 340 21.86 -3.61 24.77
C TRP A 340 22.20 -2.27 25.41
N THR A 341 22.40 -1.24 24.58
CA THR A 341 22.79 0.11 25.01
C THR A 341 22.13 1.18 24.14
N ASP A 342 22.07 2.41 24.63
CA ASP A 342 21.59 3.60 23.91
C ASP A 342 22.74 4.51 23.40
N THR A 343 23.99 4.06 23.54
CA THR A 343 25.16 4.92 23.32
C THR A 343 25.77 4.85 21.91
N ASN A 344 25.21 4.04 21.00
CA ASN A 344 25.73 3.79 19.65
C ASN A 344 27.27 3.61 19.61
N PRO A 345 27.81 2.56 20.25
CA PRO A 345 29.23 2.49 20.57
C PRO A 345 30.14 2.42 19.33
N GLY A 346 29.67 1.79 18.25
CA GLY A 346 30.36 1.78 16.94
C GLY A 346 30.19 3.06 16.11
N GLY A 347 29.43 4.05 16.59
CA GLY A 347 29.13 5.30 15.85
C GLY A 347 28.45 5.03 14.51
N ARG A 348 27.50 4.09 14.48
CA ARG A 348 26.79 3.64 13.28
C ARG A 348 25.87 4.75 12.75
N SER A 349 25.83 4.92 11.43
CA SER A 349 24.93 5.87 10.77
C SER A 349 23.69 5.11 10.29
N LEU A 350 22.63 5.11 11.10
CA LEU A 350 21.42 4.30 10.87
C LEU A 350 20.24 5.18 10.44
N PRO A 351 19.22 4.62 9.76
CA PRO A 351 17.98 5.31 9.46
C PRO A 351 17.03 5.39 10.68
N LEU A 352 17.58 5.59 11.89
CA LEU A 352 16.88 5.69 13.18
C LEU A 352 17.27 7.01 13.88
N THR A 353 16.49 7.46 14.86
CA THR A 353 16.74 8.74 15.54
C THR A 353 17.58 8.50 16.80
N GLU A 354 18.80 9.02 16.86
CA GLU A 354 19.57 8.93 18.11
C GLU A 354 18.93 9.75 19.24
N PRO A 355 18.89 9.22 20.49
CA PRO A 355 19.34 7.90 20.91
C PRO A 355 18.35 6.76 20.58
N PHE A 356 18.88 5.60 20.15
CA PHE A 356 18.16 4.35 19.88
C PHE A 356 18.80 3.19 20.64
N ALA A 357 18.09 2.08 20.85
CA ALA A 357 18.65 0.88 21.46
C ALA A 357 19.42 0.04 20.44
N ILE A 358 20.62 -0.42 20.78
CA ILE A 358 21.47 -1.22 19.90
C ILE A 358 22.23 -2.31 20.66
N MET A 359 22.33 -3.48 20.04
CA MET A 359 23.31 -4.51 20.36
C MET A 359 24.35 -4.60 19.23
N ASP A 360 25.62 -4.30 19.52
CA ASP A 360 26.71 -4.22 18.54
C ASP A 360 27.78 -5.27 18.86
N SER A 361 27.67 -6.45 18.24
CA SER A 361 28.59 -7.57 18.45
C SER A 361 29.97 -7.35 17.82
N ASP A 362 30.07 -6.50 16.80
CA ASP A 362 31.35 -6.07 16.20
C ASP A 362 32.15 -5.22 17.20
N GLU A 363 31.50 -4.37 17.98
CA GLU A 363 32.18 -3.61 19.05
C GLU A 363 32.42 -4.43 20.34
N ALA A 364 31.57 -5.43 20.64
CA ALA A 364 31.85 -6.40 21.72
C ALA A 364 33.17 -7.16 21.48
N GLY A 365 33.51 -7.40 20.21
CA GLY A 365 34.81 -7.88 19.77
C GLY A 365 34.88 -9.39 19.53
N SER A 366 35.96 -9.80 18.86
CA SER A 366 36.11 -11.19 18.40
C SER A 366 36.22 -12.20 19.55
N GLY A 367 35.39 -13.23 19.52
CA GLY A 367 35.42 -14.32 20.50
C GLY A 367 34.44 -14.14 21.67
N GLU A 368 33.70 -13.03 21.69
CA GLU A 368 32.58 -12.83 22.61
C GLU A 368 31.28 -13.30 21.96
N THR A 369 30.54 -14.17 22.64
CA THR A 369 29.23 -14.66 22.19
C THR A 369 28.12 -13.79 22.76
N GLN A 370 27.09 -13.53 21.97
CA GLN A 370 25.92 -12.74 22.37
C GLN A 370 24.73 -13.65 22.67
N ASP A 371 24.01 -13.34 23.74
CA ASP A 371 22.70 -13.90 24.08
C ASP A 371 21.93 -12.82 24.89
N GLU A 372 21.62 -11.72 24.20
CA GLU A 372 21.27 -10.45 24.82
C GLU A 372 19.78 -10.14 24.67
N GLU A 373 19.11 -9.84 25.79
CA GLU A 373 17.68 -9.55 25.81
C GLU A 373 17.39 -8.12 26.28
N LEU A 374 16.60 -7.38 25.49
CA LEU A 374 15.98 -6.12 25.89
C LEU A 374 14.48 -6.35 26.04
N ILE A 375 13.99 -6.29 27.29
CA ILE A 375 12.63 -6.65 27.65
C ILE A 375 11.87 -5.42 28.12
N SER A 376 10.70 -5.17 27.53
CA SER A 376 9.82 -4.08 27.90
C SER A 376 9.31 -4.21 29.35
N PRO A 377 8.85 -3.11 29.96
CA PRO A 377 7.94 -3.17 31.10
C PRO A 377 6.71 -4.02 30.80
N VAL A 378 5.95 -4.38 31.84
CA VAL A 378 4.63 -5.00 31.67
C VAL A 378 3.64 -3.98 31.12
N ILE A 379 2.99 -4.32 30.02
CA ILE A 379 2.01 -3.50 29.31
C ILE A 379 0.63 -4.13 29.51
N ASP A 380 -0.30 -3.37 30.10
CA ASP A 380 -1.69 -3.79 30.24
C ASP A 380 -2.45 -3.45 28.95
N THR A 381 -2.84 -4.50 28.22
CA THR A 381 -3.59 -4.38 26.96
C THR A 381 -5.05 -4.77 27.12
N THR A 382 -5.55 -4.91 28.35
CA THR A 382 -6.96 -5.26 28.57
C THR A 382 -7.89 -4.15 28.09
N GLY A 383 -8.96 -4.56 27.40
CA GLY A 383 -9.97 -3.65 26.86
C GLY A 383 -9.82 -3.36 25.38
N PHE A 384 -8.67 -3.68 24.77
CA PHE A 384 -8.45 -3.62 23.32
C PHE A 384 -8.79 -4.96 22.68
N ASP A 385 -9.50 -4.91 21.55
CA ASP A 385 -9.92 -6.07 20.74
C ASP A 385 -8.82 -6.46 19.73
N ASN A 386 -8.06 -5.49 19.23
CA ASN A 386 -6.89 -5.73 18.38
C ASN A 386 -5.66 -5.01 18.92
N LEU A 387 -4.48 -5.55 18.61
CA LEU A 387 -3.19 -4.99 19.00
C LEU A 387 -2.21 -5.06 17.84
N SER A 388 -1.48 -3.98 17.62
CA SER A 388 -0.44 -3.88 16.60
C SER A 388 0.84 -3.32 17.19
N LEU A 389 1.93 -4.05 17.06
CA LEU A 389 3.28 -3.60 17.40
C LEU A 389 3.93 -3.01 16.16
N GLN A 390 4.39 -1.77 16.25
CA GLN A 390 5.21 -1.12 15.25
C GLN A 390 6.56 -0.74 15.86
N PHE A 391 7.66 -0.92 15.13
CA PHE A 391 8.99 -0.47 15.54
C PHE A 391 9.89 -0.24 14.32
N GLY A 392 10.82 0.70 14.43
CA GLY A 392 11.94 0.88 13.50
C GLY A 392 13.10 -0.05 13.89
N HIS A 393 13.81 -0.60 12.91
CA HIS A 393 15.04 -1.35 13.17
C HIS A 393 16.07 -1.27 12.04
N ASP A 394 17.32 -1.60 12.36
CA ASP A 394 18.41 -1.85 11.41
C ASP A 394 19.20 -3.08 11.89
N PHE A 395 19.08 -4.17 11.14
CA PHE A 395 19.78 -5.44 11.38
C PHE A 395 20.81 -5.65 10.28
N LYS A 396 22.09 -5.72 10.66
CA LYS A 396 23.19 -6.02 9.75
C LYS A 396 23.70 -7.42 10.03
N TRP A 397 23.69 -8.24 8.99
CA TRP A 397 24.01 -9.65 9.10
C TRP A 397 25.40 -9.96 8.53
N TYR A 398 26.21 -10.68 9.28
CA TYR A 398 27.53 -11.08 8.80
C TYR A 398 27.52 -12.39 8.02
N SER A 399 27.67 -12.32 6.69
CA SER A 399 27.71 -13.53 5.84
C SER A 399 28.80 -14.58 6.11
N GLY A 400 29.78 -14.27 6.97
CA GLY A 400 30.80 -15.23 7.41
C GLY A 400 30.39 -16.08 8.62
N SER A 401 29.31 -15.72 9.31
CA SER A 401 28.69 -16.43 10.43
C SER A 401 27.22 -16.67 10.10
N THR A 402 26.78 -17.92 10.04
CA THR A 402 25.38 -18.22 9.62
C THR A 402 24.41 -18.33 10.78
N ASP A 403 24.89 -18.11 12.00
CA ASP A 403 24.18 -18.52 13.21
C ASP A 403 23.47 -17.34 13.90
N GLU A 404 23.84 -16.08 13.59
CA GLU A 404 23.24 -14.86 14.17
C GLU A 404 21.72 -14.78 13.98
N GLN A 405 21.02 -14.55 15.09
CA GLN A 405 19.57 -14.41 15.16
C GLN A 405 19.17 -13.10 15.86
N ALA A 406 18.12 -12.48 15.33
CA ALA A 406 17.42 -11.36 15.95
C ALA A 406 15.93 -11.67 16.02
N ASP A 407 15.44 -12.00 17.21
CA ASP A 407 14.05 -12.36 17.47
C ASP A 407 13.31 -11.20 18.16
N VAL A 408 12.08 -10.97 17.72
CA VAL A 408 11.08 -10.22 18.49
C VAL A 408 10.13 -11.23 19.09
N ASP A 409 10.10 -11.30 20.42
CA ASP A 409 9.25 -12.22 21.17
C ASP A 409 8.20 -11.48 22.00
N VAL A 410 7.12 -12.18 22.29
CA VAL A 410 6.09 -11.73 23.21
C VAL A 410 5.83 -12.77 24.29
N ARG A 411 5.50 -12.29 25.49
CA ARG A 411 5.07 -13.14 26.61
C ARG A 411 3.89 -12.51 27.31
N SER A 412 2.92 -13.34 27.64
CA SER A 412 1.80 -12.95 28.50
C SER A 412 1.12 -14.17 29.11
N THR A 413 0.09 -13.96 29.92
CA THR A 413 -0.83 -15.04 30.30
C THR A 413 -1.47 -15.74 29.11
N ALA A 414 -1.67 -15.07 27.96
CA ALA A 414 -2.22 -15.67 26.75
C ALA A 414 -1.26 -16.66 26.08
N THR A 415 0.06 -16.44 26.20
CA THR A 415 1.08 -17.41 25.76
C THR A 415 1.32 -18.55 26.77
N GLY A 416 0.55 -18.59 27.86
CA GLY A 416 0.81 -19.51 28.98
C GLY A 416 2.08 -19.14 29.77
N GLY A 417 2.56 -17.90 29.65
CA GLY A 417 3.77 -17.39 30.29
C GLY A 417 5.08 -17.76 29.57
N ALA A 418 5.02 -18.34 28.37
CA ALA A 418 6.19 -18.61 27.54
C ALA A 418 6.52 -17.43 26.62
N TRP A 419 7.79 -17.25 26.27
CA TRP A 419 8.17 -16.39 25.15
C TRP A 419 7.76 -17.06 23.84
N VAL A 420 7.14 -16.29 22.94
CA VAL A 420 6.71 -16.70 21.61
C VAL A 420 7.28 -15.73 20.60
N THR A 421 8.06 -16.23 19.65
CA THR A 421 8.65 -15.43 18.58
C THR A 421 7.58 -15.02 17.57
N VAL A 422 7.47 -13.72 17.35
CA VAL A 422 6.53 -13.11 16.39
C VAL A 422 7.24 -12.59 15.15
N VAL A 423 8.54 -12.30 15.24
CA VAL A 423 9.40 -11.97 14.10
C VAL A 423 10.79 -12.57 14.33
N ASN A 424 11.43 -13.07 13.27
CA ASN A 424 12.83 -13.51 13.26
C ASN A 424 13.55 -12.87 12.06
N TYR A 425 14.76 -12.38 12.29
CA TYR A 425 15.68 -11.93 11.26
C TYR A 425 16.96 -12.76 11.30
N SER A 426 17.34 -13.28 10.13
CA SER A 426 18.58 -14.03 9.93
C SER A 426 18.93 -14.13 8.44
N GLY A 427 20.20 -14.39 8.14
CA GLY A 427 20.65 -14.77 6.79
C GLY A 427 20.72 -13.64 5.76
N ALA A 428 20.32 -12.41 6.11
CA ALA A 428 20.45 -11.21 5.28
C ALA A 428 20.30 -9.93 6.12
N ASP A 429 20.88 -8.84 5.61
CA ASP A 429 20.59 -7.49 6.10
C ASP A 429 19.10 -7.15 5.95
N THR A 430 18.53 -6.47 6.93
CA THR A 430 17.17 -5.91 6.83
C THR A 430 17.04 -4.65 7.69
N SER A 431 16.22 -3.70 7.27
CA SER A 431 16.05 -2.41 7.94
C SER A 431 14.73 -1.76 7.56
N GLY A 432 14.19 -0.89 8.41
CA GLY A 432 12.98 -0.11 8.16
C GLY A 432 11.98 -0.21 9.30
N THR A 433 10.73 0.20 9.05
CA THR A 433 9.63 0.05 10.01
C THR A 433 8.92 -1.28 9.79
N VAL A 434 8.68 -2.00 10.88
CA VAL A 434 7.97 -3.28 10.89
C VAL A 434 6.65 -3.11 11.62
N THR A 435 5.62 -3.84 11.20
CA THR A 435 4.32 -3.87 11.88
C THR A 435 3.88 -5.33 12.06
N VAL A 436 3.45 -5.68 13.27
CA VAL A 436 3.14 -7.05 13.70
C VAL A 436 1.80 -7.07 14.43
N ASP A 437 0.88 -7.93 14.00
CA ASP A 437 -0.36 -8.18 14.73
C ASP A 437 -0.08 -8.99 16.01
N LEU A 438 -0.41 -8.41 17.15
CA LEU A 438 -0.27 -9.02 18.48
C LEU A 438 -1.60 -9.37 19.14
N GLY A 439 -2.74 -9.28 18.43
CA GLY A 439 -4.07 -9.48 19.01
C GLY A 439 -4.23 -10.81 19.74
N ALA A 440 -3.61 -11.88 19.24
CA ALA A 440 -3.64 -13.20 19.88
C ALA A 440 -2.90 -13.28 21.23
N TYR A 441 -2.08 -12.28 21.56
CA TYR A 441 -1.23 -12.22 22.75
C TYR A 441 -1.72 -11.21 23.79
N ALA A 442 -2.80 -10.49 23.49
CA ALA A 442 -3.43 -9.48 24.34
C ALA A 442 -3.70 -10.01 25.76
N ALA A 443 -3.20 -9.30 26.76
CA ALA A 443 -3.36 -9.61 28.17
C ALA A 443 -3.00 -8.40 29.05
N SER A 444 -3.35 -8.46 30.34
CA SER A 444 -2.93 -7.45 31.32
C SER A 444 -1.44 -7.46 31.65
N ASP A 445 -0.72 -8.47 31.16
CA ASP A 445 0.68 -8.74 31.51
C ASP A 445 1.58 -8.95 30.28
N LEU A 446 1.26 -8.30 29.16
CA LEU A 446 2.05 -8.40 27.93
C LEU A 446 3.45 -7.81 28.13
N GLN A 447 4.47 -8.49 27.63
CA GLN A 447 5.82 -7.97 27.48
C GLN A 447 6.35 -8.30 26.09
N ILE A 448 7.16 -7.40 25.57
CA ILE A 448 7.88 -7.54 24.30
C ILE A 448 9.36 -7.70 24.63
N ARG A 449 10.05 -8.57 23.88
CA ARG A 449 11.49 -8.79 24.01
C ARG A 449 12.14 -8.69 22.63
N PHE A 450 13.24 -7.95 22.57
CA PHE A 450 14.20 -7.99 21.47
C PHE A 450 15.37 -8.87 21.91
N HIS A 451 15.55 -10.01 21.26
CA HIS A 451 16.53 -11.04 21.64
C HIS A 451 17.54 -11.23 20.52
N TYR A 452 18.80 -10.89 20.79
CA TYR A 452 19.90 -11.00 19.84
C TYR A 452 20.88 -12.06 20.32
N TYR A 453 21.02 -13.16 19.58
CA TYR A 453 21.76 -14.34 20.05
C TYR A 453 22.44 -15.12 18.92
N ASP A 454 23.25 -16.10 19.31
CA ASP A 454 24.08 -16.93 18.41
C ASP A 454 25.00 -16.07 17.52
N ALA A 455 25.33 -14.86 17.98
CA ALA A 455 26.17 -13.91 17.29
C ALA A 455 27.54 -13.78 17.95
N SER A 456 28.60 -13.61 17.16
CA SER A 456 29.94 -13.27 17.65
C SER A 456 30.72 -12.51 16.59
N PHE A 457 30.90 -11.20 16.79
CA PHE A 457 31.57 -10.33 15.82
C PHE A 457 30.84 -10.29 14.47
N ASP A 458 29.50 -10.23 14.54
CA ASP A 458 28.58 -10.41 13.42
C ASP A 458 27.85 -9.12 13.00
N TYR A 459 28.36 -7.96 13.44
CA TYR A 459 27.78 -6.61 13.26
C TYR A 459 26.81 -6.20 14.36
N TRP A 460 25.55 -5.88 14.06
CA TRP A 460 24.66 -5.23 15.02
C TRP A 460 23.17 -5.41 14.69
N TRP A 461 22.36 -5.18 15.73
CA TRP A 461 20.94 -4.92 15.61
C TRP A 461 20.54 -3.70 16.43
N ALA A 462 19.92 -2.71 15.79
CA ALA A 462 19.36 -1.54 16.45
C ALA A 462 17.83 -1.51 16.30
N VAL A 463 17.13 -0.98 17.32
CA VAL A 463 15.68 -0.81 17.38
C VAL A 463 15.31 0.55 17.96
N ASP A 464 14.22 1.13 17.46
CA ASP A 464 13.75 2.46 17.83
C ASP A 464 12.24 2.60 17.55
N ASP A 465 11.62 3.70 17.98
CA ASP A 465 10.26 4.08 17.61
C ASP A 465 9.22 2.96 17.84
N ILE A 466 9.20 2.39 19.06
CA ILE A 466 8.34 1.27 19.45
C ILE A 466 6.95 1.80 19.85
N TYR A 467 5.95 1.45 19.06
CA TYR A 467 4.54 1.71 19.33
C TYR A 467 3.79 0.40 19.54
N LEU A 468 3.05 0.30 20.65
CA LEU A 468 1.95 -0.66 20.74
C LEU A 468 0.65 0.11 20.58
N LEU A 469 -0.05 -0.15 19.49
CA LEU A 469 -1.34 0.44 19.17
C LEU A 469 -2.43 -0.58 19.49
N GLY A 470 -3.53 -0.12 20.07
CA GLY A 470 -4.69 -0.93 20.36
C GLY A 470 -5.97 -0.21 19.99
N ASP A 471 -6.98 -0.96 19.55
CA ASP A 471 -8.33 -0.45 19.31
C ASP A 471 -9.37 -1.35 19.97
N ASN A 472 -10.54 -0.81 20.25
CA ASN A 472 -11.66 -1.54 20.86
C ASN A 472 -12.69 -1.94 19.79
N GLY A 473 -12.20 -2.30 18.59
CA GLY A 473 -13.02 -2.54 17.43
C GLY A 473 -13.57 -1.26 16.79
N TYR A 474 -14.61 -1.44 16.00
CA TYR A 474 -15.25 -0.36 15.24
C TYR A 474 -16.19 0.46 16.11
N ILE A 475 -16.08 1.78 16.00
CA ILE A 475 -16.96 2.76 16.64
C ILE A 475 -17.83 3.39 15.56
N CYS A 476 -19.12 3.58 15.86
CA CYS A 476 -20.00 4.42 15.04
C CYS A 476 -20.66 5.52 15.86
N GLU A 477 -21.07 6.57 15.19
CA GLU A 477 -21.89 7.68 15.67
C GLU A 477 -23.26 7.69 14.94
N PRO A 478 -24.22 6.80 15.30
CA PRO A 478 -25.44 6.61 14.53
C PRO A 478 -26.27 7.88 14.30
N PHE A 479 -26.68 8.10 13.05
CA PHE A 479 -27.46 9.25 12.65
C PHE A 479 -28.97 8.99 12.75
N GLY A 480 -29.75 9.97 13.22
CA GLY A 480 -31.22 9.90 13.17
C GLY A 480 -31.89 8.95 14.18
N GLY A 481 -31.12 8.25 15.01
CA GLY A 481 -31.63 7.54 16.18
C GLY A 481 -32.20 8.53 17.20
N LEU A 482 -33.46 8.32 17.61
CA LEU A 482 -34.02 9.04 18.76
C LEU A 482 -33.15 8.74 19.99
N PHE A 483 -32.25 9.66 20.35
CA PHE A 483 -31.80 9.80 21.71
C PHE A 483 -33.05 10.07 22.56
N SER A 484 -33.61 9.03 23.17
CA SER A 484 -34.65 9.15 24.18
C SER A 484 -34.06 9.19 25.59
N ASP A 485 -32.86 9.75 25.76
CA ASP A 485 -32.52 10.40 27.02
C ASP A 485 -32.53 11.91 26.79
N GLY A 486 -33.46 12.59 27.46
CA GLY A 486 -33.72 14.01 27.22
C GLY A 486 -32.61 14.90 27.78
N PHE A 487 -31.45 14.96 27.11
CA PHE A 487 -30.34 15.82 27.53
C PHE A 487 -29.79 16.79 26.47
N GLU A 488 -30.16 16.66 25.19
CA GLU A 488 -29.61 17.54 24.15
C GLU A 488 -30.64 18.61 23.72
N SER A 489 -30.79 19.63 24.56
CA SER A 489 -31.08 20.98 24.07
C SER A 489 -30.34 21.99 24.94
N GLY A 490 -29.06 22.24 24.65
CA GLY A 490 -28.35 23.33 25.30
C GLY A 490 -26.84 23.28 25.19
N ASP A 491 -26.34 23.95 24.14
CA ASP A 491 -25.16 24.81 24.17
C ASP A 491 -23.79 24.15 24.44
N THR A 492 -22.92 24.27 23.44
CA THR A 492 -21.49 23.97 23.46
C THR A 492 -20.79 24.65 24.64
N THR A 493 -20.67 23.96 25.78
CA THR A 493 -19.69 24.29 26.82
C THR A 493 -19.12 23.03 27.44
N ARG A 494 -17.82 22.83 27.19
CA ARG A 494 -16.96 21.89 27.93
C ARG A 494 -17.17 22.08 29.44
N TRP A 495 -17.46 20.99 30.15
CA TRP A 495 -17.35 20.96 31.61
C TRP A 495 -16.32 19.89 32.01
N TYR A 496 -15.18 20.36 32.51
CA TYR A 496 -14.28 19.54 33.31
C TYR A 496 -14.94 19.29 34.67
N TRP A 497 -15.08 18.02 35.05
CA TRP A 497 -15.49 17.65 36.40
C TRP A 497 -14.33 17.94 37.36
N ALA A 498 -14.56 18.88 38.26
CA ALA A 498 -13.71 19.12 39.41
C ALA A 498 -14.43 18.68 40.69
N GLY A 499 -13.86 17.70 41.39
CA GLY A 499 -13.88 17.62 42.86
C GLY A 499 -14.77 16.56 43.49
N SER A 500 -14.14 15.63 44.21
CA SER A 500 -14.03 15.71 45.69
C SER A 500 -12.85 14.91 46.20
#